data_AF-A0A1Y0K3D4-F1
#
_entry.id   AF-A0A1Y0K3D4-F1
#
_cell.length_a   1.000
_cell.length_b   1.000
_cell.length_c   1.000
_cell.angle_alpha   90.00
_cell.angle_beta   90.00
_cell.angle_gamma   90.00
#
_symmetry.space_group_name_H-M   'P 1'
#
loop_
_entity.id
_entity.type
_entity.pdbx_description
1 polymer ?
#
loop_
_entity_poly.entity_id
_entity_poly.type
_entity_poly.pdbx_seq_one_letter_code
_entity_poly.pdbx_strand_id
1 'polypeptide(L)'
;PEDIALLLSLGALSYRNWISSSRIMGDPGRGDAVNQAPIDHYVLFVNEVLDAGITGFIRVLDWDLGEGLHQPYGGLLKGTELGLDFENYARVMNRALPLLRNWITFFE
;
A
#
# COMPACT_ATOMS: atom_id res chain seq x y z
N PRO A 1 -3.58 -15.09 -8.40
CA PRO A 1 -3.19 -16.10 -9.40
C PRO A 1 -3.70 -15.84 -10.84
N GLU A 2 -4.99 -15.57 -11.05
CA GLU A 2 -5.51 -15.32 -12.42
C GLU A 2 -4.91 -14.06 -13.06
N ASP A 3 -4.81 -12.96 -12.30
CA ASP A 3 -4.27 -11.69 -12.80
C ASP A 3 -2.80 -11.81 -13.24
N ILE A 4 -2.00 -12.57 -12.50
CA ILE A 4 -0.58 -12.79 -12.84
C ILE A 4 -0.45 -13.64 -14.11
N ALA A 5 -1.27 -14.69 -14.25
CA ALA A 5 -1.31 -15.50 -15.46
C ALA A 5 -1.70 -14.67 -16.69
N LEU A 6 -2.66 -13.75 -16.54
CA LEU A 6 -3.05 -12.82 -17.58
C LEU A 6 -1.89 -11.87 -17.95
N LEU A 7 -1.20 -11.28 -16.97
CA LEU A 7 -0.04 -10.42 -17.19
C LEU A 7 1.06 -11.14 -17.99
N LEU A 8 1.34 -12.40 -17.63
CA LEU A 8 2.29 -13.24 -18.35
C LEU A 8 1.84 -13.51 -19.78
N SER A 9 0.56 -13.83 -20.01
CA SER A 9 0.02 -14.06 -21.36
C SER A 9 0.08 -12.82 -22.26
N LEU A 10 0.05 -11.63 -21.66
CA LEU A 10 0.16 -10.35 -22.36
C LEU A 10 1.62 -9.92 -22.56
N GLY A 11 2.60 -10.66 -22.02
CA GLY A 11 4.01 -10.31 -22.09
C GLY A 11 4.38 -9.07 -21.26
N ALA A 12 3.63 -8.78 -20.18
CA ALA A 12 3.88 -7.62 -19.33
C ALA A 12 5.21 -7.77 -18.58
N LEU A 13 6.09 -6.77 -18.70
CA LEU A 13 7.39 -6.73 -18.01
C LEU A 13 7.32 -6.09 -16.62
N SER A 14 6.30 -5.27 -16.39
CA SER A 14 6.08 -4.57 -15.14
C SER A 14 4.60 -4.49 -14.83
N TYR A 15 4.28 -4.41 -13.55
CA TYR A 15 2.91 -4.27 -13.08
C TYR A 15 2.83 -3.20 -12.01
N ARG A 16 1.89 -2.26 -12.22
CA ARG A 16 1.60 -1.19 -11.27
C ARG A 16 0.31 -1.52 -10.53
N ASN A 17 0.38 -1.54 -9.20
CA ASN A 17 -0.78 -1.69 -8.33
C ASN A 17 -0.77 -0.65 -7.21
N TRP A 18 -1.88 -0.51 -6.50
CA TRP A 18 -1.96 0.29 -5.28
C TRP A 18 -2.36 -0.56 -4.08
N ILE A 19 -1.92 -0.10 -2.93
CA ILE A 19 -2.30 -0.66 -1.63
C ILE A 19 -3.43 0.19 -1.10
N SER A 20 -4.51 -0.47 -0.67
CA SER A 20 -5.65 0.22 -0.11
C SER A 20 -5.32 0.70 1.29
N SER A 21 -5.15 2.01 1.43
CA SER A 21 -4.60 2.63 2.63
C SER A 21 -5.55 2.47 3.84
N SER A 22 -6.86 2.54 3.60
CA SER A 22 -7.93 2.27 4.57
C SER A 22 -7.97 0.85 5.13
N ARG A 23 -7.40 -0.14 4.42
CA ARG A 23 -7.31 -1.51 4.94
C ARG A 23 -6.21 -1.66 5.98
N ILE A 24 -5.18 -0.83 5.90
CA ILE A 24 -3.95 -0.97 6.70
C ILE A 24 -3.91 0.05 7.83
N MET A 25 -4.19 1.31 7.50
CA MET A 25 -4.30 2.40 8.47
C MET A 25 -5.67 2.31 9.17
N GLY A 26 -5.64 1.99 10.47
CA GLY A 26 -6.82 1.98 11.33
C GLY A 26 -7.16 3.38 11.88
N ASP A 27 -7.75 3.41 13.08
CA ASP A 27 -8.05 4.65 13.79
C ASP A 27 -6.78 5.49 14.07
N PRO A 28 -6.89 6.83 14.11
CA PRO A 28 -5.76 7.72 14.33
C PRO A 28 -5.31 7.66 15.79
N GLY A 29 -4.06 8.04 15.97
CA GLY A 29 -3.30 7.65 17.14
C GLY A 29 -2.26 6.65 16.68
N ARG A 30 -1.03 7.14 16.58
CA ARG A 30 0.17 6.53 15.98
C ARG A 30 0.65 5.24 16.69
N GLY A 31 -0.27 4.39 17.13
CA GLY A 31 -0.02 3.07 17.69
C GLY A 31 0.06 2.01 16.60
N ASP A 32 0.69 0.90 16.92
CA ASP A 32 0.92 -0.25 16.04
C ASP A 32 -0.35 -1.07 15.73
N ALA A 33 -1.56 -0.49 15.87
CA ALA A 33 -2.81 -1.15 15.50
C ALA A 33 -2.99 -1.18 13.97
N VAL A 34 -2.01 -1.75 13.28
CA VAL A 34 -2.10 -2.06 11.86
C VAL A 34 -2.85 -3.38 11.69
N ASN A 35 -3.72 -3.43 10.69
CA ASN A 35 -4.38 -4.68 10.37
C ASN A 35 -3.40 -5.59 9.62
N GLN A 36 -2.98 -6.70 10.26
CA GLN A 36 -1.98 -7.60 9.69
C GLN A 36 -2.51 -8.40 8.49
N ALA A 37 -3.79 -8.78 8.50
CA ALA A 37 -4.37 -9.60 7.44
C ALA A 37 -4.26 -8.99 6.01
N PRO A 38 -4.57 -7.69 5.79
CA PRO A 38 -4.34 -7.06 4.49
C PRO A 38 -2.86 -6.89 4.17
N ILE A 39 -1.98 -6.67 5.16
CA ILE A 39 -0.53 -6.64 4.93
C ILE A 39 -0.08 -7.99 4.37
N ASP A 40 -0.46 -9.10 5.00
CA ASP A 40 -0.09 -10.46 4.57
C ASP A 40 -0.57 -10.74 3.14
N HIS A 41 -1.78 -10.27 2.79
CA HIS A 41 -2.30 -10.35 1.43
C HIS A 41 -1.39 -9.63 0.42
N TYR A 42 -0.98 -8.39 0.72
CA TYR A 42 -0.10 -7.64 -0.18
C TYR A 42 1.32 -8.21 -0.23
N VAL A 43 1.84 -8.77 0.86
CA VAL A 43 3.13 -9.48 0.86
C VAL A 43 3.08 -10.67 -0.07
N LEU A 44 2.05 -11.51 0.04
CA LEU A 44 1.87 -12.67 -0.85
C LEU A 44 1.74 -12.22 -2.30
N PHE A 45 0.88 -11.23 -2.57
CA PHE A 45 0.67 -10.71 -3.92
C PHE A 45 1.98 -10.18 -4.56
N VAL A 46 2.74 -9.36 -3.84
CA VAL A 46 3.99 -8.79 -4.35
C VAL A 46 5.03 -9.88 -4.59
N ASN A 47 5.14 -10.86 -3.69
CA ASN A 47 6.03 -11.99 -3.90
C ASN A 47 5.66 -12.79 -5.14
N GLU A 48 4.38 -13.11 -5.36
CA GLU A 48 3.93 -13.81 -6.57
C GLU A 48 4.26 -13.04 -7.86
N VAL A 49 4.10 -11.71 -7.86
CA VAL A 49 4.46 -10.85 -9.01
C VAL A 49 5.96 -10.91 -9.29
N LEU A 50 6.79 -10.80 -8.25
CA LEU A 50 8.24 -10.84 -8.39
C LEU A 50 8.75 -12.24 -8.79
N ASP A 51 8.17 -13.30 -8.24
CA ASP A 51 8.50 -14.69 -8.56
C ASP A 51 8.12 -15.04 -10.02
N ALA A 52 7.08 -14.40 -10.57
CA ALA A 52 6.72 -14.47 -11.98
C ALA A 52 7.68 -13.69 -12.90
N GLY A 53 8.70 -13.01 -12.36
CA GLY A 53 9.67 -12.21 -13.11
C GLY A 53 9.13 -10.85 -13.56
N ILE A 54 8.01 -10.40 -13.00
CA ILE A 54 7.39 -9.12 -13.33
C ILE A 54 7.89 -8.05 -12.36
N THR A 55 8.33 -6.91 -12.88
CA THR A 55 8.78 -5.80 -12.03
C THR A 55 7.58 -5.12 -11.36
N GLY A 56 7.49 -5.19 -10.04
CA GLY A 56 6.43 -4.53 -9.26
C GLY A 56 6.66 -3.03 -9.08
N PHE A 57 5.60 -2.25 -9.27
CA PHE A 57 5.48 -0.83 -8.89
C PHE A 57 4.28 -0.67 -7.97
N ILE A 58 4.52 -0.27 -6.72
CA ILE A 58 3.43 -0.15 -5.74
C ILE A 58 3.24 1.30 -5.30
N ARG A 59 1.98 1.73 -5.37
CA ARG A 59 1.50 2.97 -4.80
C ARG A 59 0.95 2.75 -3.39
N VAL A 60 1.30 3.63 -2.45
CA VAL A 60 0.89 3.49 -1.05
C VAL A 60 -0.23 4.42 -0.62
N LEU A 61 -0.30 5.66 -1.12
CA LEU A 61 -1.42 6.56 -0.87
C LEU A 61 -2.24 6.74 -2.15
N ASP A 62 -3.51 6.38 -2.07
CA ASP A 62 -4.51 6.68 -3.10
C ASP A 62 -5.65 7.49 -2.47
N TRP A 63 -6.67 7.83 -3.26
CA TRP A 63 -7.85 8.57 -2.82
C TRP A 63 -8.74 7.82 -1.82
N ASP A 64 -8.30 6.66 -1.34
CA ASP A 64 -9.03 5.74 -0.47
C ASP A 64 -8.69 5.89 1.03
N LEU A 65 -8.34 7.11 1.45
CA LEU A 65 -8.02 7.41 2.84
C LEU A 65 -9.18 6.98 3.75
N GLY A 66 -8.87 6.17 4.77
CA GLY A 66 -9.89 5.63 5.68
C GLY A 66 -10.63 6.72 6.46
N GLU A 67 -11.93 6.51 6.65
CA GLU A 67 -12.80 7.41 7.44
C GLU A 67 -12.28 7.64 8.86
N GLY A 68 -11.59 6.63 9.42
CA GLY A 68 -10.91 6.71 10.72
C GLY A 68 -9.93 7.88 10.78
N LEU A 69 -9.18 8.17 9.70
CA LEU A 69 -8.26 9.31 9.64
C LEU A 69 -8.97 10.63 9.31
N HIS A 70 -10.15 10.57 8.69
CA HIS A 70 -10.93 11.76 8.35
C HIS A 70 -11.64 12.35 9.57
N GLN A 71 -12.36 11.55 10.35
CA GLN A 71 -13.22 12.03 11.43
C GLN A 71 -12.49 12.81 12.55
N PRO A 72 -11.31 12.36 13.05
CA PRO A 72 -10.73 12.93 14.27
C PRO A 72 -9.96 14.22 14.05
N TYR A 73 -9.46 14.46 12.84
CA TYR A 73 -8.73 15.69 12.53
C TYR A 73 -9.08 16.34 11.18
N GLY A 74 -9.76 15.66 10.26
CA GLY A 74 -10.15 16.19 8.94
C GLY A 74 -9.37 15.60 7.77
N GLY A 75 -8.62 14.51 7.97
CA GLY A 75 -7.92 13.77 6.91
C GLY A 75 -6.97 14.65 6.09
N LEU A 76 -7.15 14.67 4.77
CA LEU A 76 -6.37 15.47 3.81
C LEU A 76 -6.31 16.97 4.15
N LEU A 77 -7.25 17.50 4.94
CA LEU A 77 -7.29 18.93 5.31
C LEU A 77 -6.32 19.30 6.46
N LYS A 78 -5.74 18.32 7.18
CA LYS A 78 -4.72 18.56 8.20
C LYS A 78 -3.39 17.94 7.81
N GLY A 79 -2.56 18.74 7.13
CA GLY A 79 -1.26 18.29 6.62
C GLY A 79 -0.31 17.74 7.69
N THR A 80 -0.32 18.28 8.92
CA THR A 80 0.62 17.84 9.97
C THR A 80 0.30 16.44 10.51
N GLU A 81 -0.93 16.20 10.95
CA GLU A 81 -1.32 14.89 11.50
C GLU A 81 -1.28 13.81 10.43
N LEU A 82 -1.83 14.10 9.25
CA LEU A 82 -1.78 13.18 8.12
C LEU A 82 -0.35 12.85 7.70
N GLY A 83 0.55 13.83 7.70
CA GLY A 83 1.96 13.58 7.36
C GLY A 83 2.61 12.57 8.30
N LEU A 84 2.29 12.63 9.59
CA LEU A 84 2.84 11.73 10.61
C LEU A 84 2.22 10.33 10.53
N ASP A 85 0.91 10.24 10.30
CA ASP A 85 0.23 8.95 10.10
C ASP A 85 0.69 8.27 8.80
N PHE A 86 0.86 9.05 7.73
CA PHE A 86 1.39 8.55 6.46
C PHE A 86 2.85 8.09 6.59
N GLU A 87 3.69 8.80 7.34
CA GLU A 87 5.07 8.36 7.60
C GLU A 87 5.10 6.99 8.29
N ASN A 88 4.26 6.80 9.32
CA ASN A 88 4.16 5.52 10.02
C ASN A 88 3.72 4.39 9.08
N TYR A 89 2.66 4.64 8.31
CA TYR A 89 2.15 3.70 7.33
C TYR A 89 3.18 3.32 6.26
N ALA A 90 3.86 4.31 5.66
CA ALA A 90 4.90 4.08 4.67
C ALA A 90 6.06 3.23 5.26
N ARG A 91 6.41 3.46 6.53
CA ARG A 91 7.43 2.68 7.24
C ARG A 91 6.99 1.22 7.47
N VAL A 92 5.73 0.99 7.83
CA VAL A 92 5.14 -0.35 7.97
C VAL A 92 5.21 -1.09 6.63
N MET A 93 4.76 -0.46 5.55
CA MET A 93 4.74 -1.10 4.22
C MET A 93 6.14 -1.38 3.68
N ASN A 94 7.09 -0.46 3.90
CA ASN A 94 8.48 -0.68 3.52
C ASN A 94 9.09 -1.91 4.25
N ARG A 95 8.82 -2.04 5.56
CA ARG A 95 9.26 -3.23 6.32
C ARG A 95 8.60 -4.52 5.87
N ALA A 96 7.31 -4.46 5.52
CA ALA A 96 6.56 -5.64 5.08
C ALA A 96 6.96 -6.13 3.68
N LEU A 97 7.39 -5.22 2.79
CA LEU A 97 7.71 -5.51 1.39
C LEU A 97 9.20 -5.28 1.08
N PRO A 98 10.14 -6.00 1.73
CA PRO A 98 11.57 -5.75 1.61
C PRO A 98 12.16 -6.07 0.24
N LEU A 99 11.44 -6.83 -0.60
CA LEU A 99 11.87 -7.18 -1.97
C LEU A 99 11.45 -6.13 -3.00
N LEU A 100 10.46 -5.31 -2.69
CA LEU A 100 10.00 -4.27 -3.61
C LEU A 100 11.04 -3.16 -3.73
N ARG A 101 11.22 -2.64 -4.95
CA ARG A 101 12.19 -1.57 -5.25
C ARG A 101 11.54 -0.29 -5.76
N ASN A 102 10.36 -0.39 -6.37
CA ASN A 102 9.70 0.75 -7.01
C ASN A 102 8.46 1.16 -6.22
N TRP A 103 8.57 2.32 -5.57
CA TRP A 103 7.51 2.90 -4.75
C TRP A 103 6.96 4.18 -5.39
N ILE A 104 5.65 4.38 -5.27
CA ILE A 104 4.93 5.59 -5.65
C ILE A 104 4.23 6.09 -4.39
N THR A 105 4.45 7.34 -4.02
CA THR A 105 3.88 7.90 -2.77
C THR A 105 2.40 8.22 -2.93
N PHE A 106 2.06 9.07 -3.89
CA PHE A 106 0.71 9.59 -4.12
C PHE A 106 0.34 9.50 -5.61
N PHE A 107 -0.96 9.57 -5.92
CA PHE A 107 -1.49 9.66 -7.27
C PHE A 107 -2.52 10.77 -7.41
N GLU A 108 -2.38 11.52 -8.51
CA GLU A 108 -3.28 12.59 -8.92
C GLU A 108 -4.35 12.09 -9.89
#